data_AF-A0A800XMZ0-F1
#
_entry.id   AF-A0A800XMZ0-F1
#
_cell.length_a   1.000
_cell.length_b   1.000
_cell.length_c   1.000
_cell.angle_alpha   90.00
_cell.angle_beta   90.00
_cell.angle_gamma   90.00
#
_symmetry.space_group_name_H-M   'P 1'
#
loop_
_entity.id
_entity.type
_entity.pdbx_description
1 polymer ?
#
loop_
_entity_poly.entity_id
_entity_poly.type
_entity_poly.pdbx_seq_one_letter_code
_entity_poly.pdbx_strand_id
1 'polypeptide(L)'
;MNKIRFEVRSTLDVMIRTTEEYWELITELKHPIIKKYENEVKETLQDPDEVRVSKKDSTVFLYYKQYRRLKMRYICVLTKRLNSEGFIISAYLADKIKKGNIIWQKKS
;
A
#
# COMPACT_ATOMS: atom_id res chain seq x y z
N MET A 1 -23.04 -3.52 6.82
CA MET A 1 -22.00 -2.71 6.15
C MET A 1 -20.71 -2.91 6.92
N ASN A 2 -19.62 -3.28 6.25
CA ASN A 2 -18.33 -3.46 6.92
C ASN A 2 -17.79 -2.10 7.35
N LYS A 3 -17.40 -1.96 8.61
CA LYS A 3 -16.87 -0.71 9.17
C LYS A 3 -15.56 -0.36 8.47
N ILE A 4 -15.47 0.85 7.91
CA ILE A 4 -14.24 1.37 7.31
C ILE A 4 -13.25 1.65 8.42
N ARG A 5 -12.03 1.10 8.31
CA ARG A 5 -10.92 1.39 9.23
C ARG A 5 -10.33 2.76 8.91
N PHE A 6 -9.99 2.94 7.64
CA PHE A 6 -9.54 4.21 7.11
C PHE A 6 -9.73 4.27 5.59
N GLU A 7 -9.69 5.50 5.09
CA GLU A 7 -9.73 5.83 3.67
C GLU A 7 -8.80 7.02 3.41
N VAL A 8 -8.00 6.97 2.34
CA VAL A 8 -7.04 8.02 1.97
C VAL A 8 -7.00 8.22 0.47
N ARG A 9 -6.78 9.47 0.04
CA ARG A 9 -6.50 9.81 -1.37
C ARG A 9 -5.04 9.50 -1.67
N SER A 10 -4.78 8.62 -2.63
CA SER A 10 -3.41 8.26 -3.02
C SER A 10 -2.75 9.30 -3.93
N THR A 11 -1.43 9.22 -4.10
CA THR A 11 -0.66 10.05 -5.06
C THR A 11 -1.17 9.99 -6.50
N LEU A 12 -1.90 8.93 -6.85
CA LEU A 12 -2.47 8.72 -8.17
C LEU A 12 -3.95 9.12 -8.26
N ASP A 13 -4.39 9.96 -7.32
CA ASP A 13 -5.72 10.56 -7.28
C ASP A 13 -6.89 9.57 -7.09
N VAL A 14 -6.59 8.37 -6.57
CA VAL A 14 -7.58 7.33 -6.28
C VAL A 14 -7.84 7.24 -4.78
N MET A 15 -9.11 7.18 -4.40
CA MET A 15 -9.54 6.92 -3.02
C MET A 15 -9.31 5.46 -2.67
N ILE A 16 -8.42 5.18 -1.70
CA ILE A 16 -8.06 3.84 -1.25
C ILE A 16 -8.59 3.62 0.15
N ARG A 17 -9.38 2.56 0.34
CA ARG A 17 -9.95 2.18 1.63
C ARG A 17 -9.57 0.78 2.10
N THR A 18 -9.75 0.54 3.39
CA THR A 18 -9.78 -0.81 3.96
C THR A 18 -10.83 -0.87 5.07
N THR A 19 -11.42 -2.05 5.28
CA THR A 19 -12.37 -2.30 6.38
C THR A 19 -11.62 -2.81 7.61
N GLU A 20 -12.22 -2.70 8.79
CA GLU A 20 -11.66 -3.26 10.03
C GLU A 20 -11.35 -4.76 9.86
N GLU A 21 -12.33 -5.54 9.37
CA GLU A 21 -12.21 -6.98 9.13
C GLU A 21 -11.05 -7.31 8.16
N TYR A 22 -10.91 -6.56 7.06
CA TYR A 22 -9.85 -6.84 6.10
C TYR A 22 -8.47 -6.38 6.60
N TRP A 23 -8.44 -5.31 7.38
CA TRP A 23 -7.23 -4.85 8.05
C TRP A 23 -6.76 -5.87 9.10
N GLU A 24 -7.66 -6.45 9.89
CA GLU A 24 -7.38 -7.56 10.80
C GLU A 24 -6.85 -8.77 10.04
N LEU A 25 -7.47 -9.17 8.92
CA LEU A 25 -6.94 -10.24 8.06
C LEU A 25 -5.48 -9.99 7.63
N ILE A 26 -5.15 -8.77 7.23
CA ILE A 26 -3.77 -8.40 6.86
C ILE A 26 -2.86 -8.45 8.09
N THR A 27 -3.28 -7.87 9.21
CA THR A 27 -2.44 -7.62 10.39
C THR A 27 -2.43 -8.74 11.42
N GLU A 28 -3.19 -9.82 11.22
CA GLU A 28 -3.20 -10.97 12.12
C GLU A 28 -2.80 -12.26 11.41
N LEU A 29 -3.13 -12.41 10.12
CA LEU A 29 -2.83 -13.63 9.37
C LEU A 29 -1.71 -13.46 8.34
N LYS A 30 -1.72 -12.39 7.54
CA LYS A 30 -0.78 -12.26 6.41
C LYS A 30 0.56 -11.66 6.83
N HIS A 31 0.51 -10.51 7.51
CA HIS A 31 1.67 -9.69 7.86
C HIS A 31 1.49 -9.02 9.23
N PRO A 32 1.63 -9.78 10.34
CA PRO A 32 1.37 -9.24 11.68
C PRO A 32 2.18 -8.00 12.05
N ILE A 33 3.38 -7.88 11.48
CA ILE A 33 4.26 -6.74 11.69
C ILE A 33 3.66 -5.40 11.21
N ILE A 34 2.66 -5.41 10.33
CA ILE A 34 2.00 -4.20 9.82
C ILE A 34 1.04 -3.59 10.83
N LYS A 35 0.59 -4.33 11.85
CA LYS A 35 -0.33 -3.82 12.88
C LYS A 35 0.17 -2.53 13.54
N LYS A 36 1.49 -2.38 13.70
CA LYS A 36 2.15 -1.20 14.27
C LYS A 36 2.50 -0.09 13.28
N TYR A 37 2.15 -0.25 12.00
CA TYR A 37 2.55 0.65 10.90
C TYR A 37 1.35 1.18 10.11
N GLU A 38 0.17 1.31 10.73
CA GLU A 38 -1.04 1.82 10.06
C GLU A 38 -0.82 3.22 9.46
N ASN A 39 -0.13 4.11 10.21
CA ASN A 39 0.14 5.48 9.75
C ASN A 39 1.10 5.50 8.56
N GLU A 40 2.13 4.67 8.58
CA GLU A 40 3.10 4.53 7.51
C GLU A 40 2.48 3.86 6.28
N VAL A 41 1.48 2.99 6.45
CA VAL A 41 0.69 2.48 5.32
C VAL A 41 -0.12 3.60 4.67
N LYS A 42 -0.79 4.46 5.46
CA LYS A 42 -1.50 5.64 4.93
C LYS A 42 -0.53 6.59 4.21
N GLU A 43 0.59 6.91 4.84
CA GLU A 43 1.63 7.77 4.28
C GLU A 43 2.21 7.19 2.98
N THR A 44 2.43 5.87 2.92
CA THR A 44 2.92 5.21 1.70
C THR A 44 1.93 5.32 0.53
N LEU A 45 0.63 5.41 0.80
CA LEU A 45 -0.38 5.64 -0.25
C LEU A 45 -0.40 7.10 -0.71
N GLN A 46 -0.24 8.04 0.22
CA GLN A 46 -0.37 9.49 -0.02
C GLN A 46 0.90 10.14 -0.58
N ASP A 47 2.06 9.70 -0.12
CA ASP A 47 3.38 10.21 -0.50
C ASP A 47 4.39 9.06 -0.64
N PRO A 48 4.19 8.14 -1.59
CA PRO A 48 5.17 7.10 -1.92
C PRO A 48 6.48 7.72 -2.43
N ASP A 49 7.55 6.93 -2.42
CA ASP A 49 8.74 7.22 -3.24
C ASP A 49 8.57 6.68 -4.66
N GLU A 50 7.84 5.57 -4.79
CA GLU A 50 7.65 4.90 -6.07
C GLU A 50 6.31 4.15 -6.13
N VAL A 51 5.67 4.17 -7.30
CA VAL A 51 4.49 3.34 -7.59
C VAL A 51 4.72 2.50 -8.84
N ARG A 52 4.43 1.20 -8.70
CA ARG A 52 4.49 0.22 -9.79
C ARG A 52 3.13 -0.39 -10.08
N VAL A 53 2.92 -0.80 -11.31
CA VAL A 53 1.82 -1.71 -11.67
C VAL A 53 2.32 -3.15 -11.61
N SER A 54 1.49 -4.05 -11.07
CA SER A 54 1.78 -5.48 -11.02
C SER A 54 1.88 -6.04 -12.44
N LYS A 55 2.91 -6.87 -12.69
CA LYS A 55 3.07 -7.57 -13.97
C LYS A 55 1.99 -8.62 -14.22
N LYS A 56 1.32 -9.10 -13.17
CA LYS A 56 0.33 -10.18 -13.24
C LYS A 56 -1.12 -9.68 -13.35
N ASP A 57 -1.39 -8.49 -12.85
CA ASP A 57 -2.73 -7.90 -12.82
C ASP A 57 -2.60 -6.38 -12.95
N SER A 58 -2.99 -5.83 -14.10
CA SER A 58 -2.90 -4.40 -14.40
C SER A 58 -3.78 -3.52 -13.51
N THR A 59 -4.73 -4.11 -12.77
CA THR A 59 -5.56 -3.40 -11.78
C THR A 59 -4.90 -3.30 -10.41
N VAL A 60 -3.74 -3.94 -10.23
CA VAL A 60 -3.00 -3.97 -8.95
C VAL A 60 -1.80 -3.05 -8.98
N PHE A 61 -1.75 -2.16 -8.00
CA PHE A 61 -0.73 -1.13 -7.85
C PHE A 61 0.06 -1.39 -6.56
N LEU A 62 1.38 -1.19 -6.63
CA LEU A 62 2.30 -1.38 -5.53
C LEU A 62 2.94 -0.03 -5.21
N TYR A 63 2.61 0.51 -4.04
CA TYR A 63 3.20 1.73 -3.51
C TYR A 63 4.37 1.34 -2.61
N TYR A 64 5.50 2.02 -2.78
CA TYR A 64 6.68 1.83 -1.96
C TYR A 64 7.10 3.15 -1.33
N LYS A 65 7.37 3.13 -0.03
CA LYS A 65 8.04 4.23 0.67
C LYS A 65 9.15 3.69 1.56
N GLN A 66 10.30 4.33 1.51
CA GLN A 66 11.46 4.03 2.30
C GLN A 66 11.34 4.67 3.68
N TYR A 67 11.62 3.89 4.73
CA TYR A 67 11.67 4.38 6.10
C TYR A 67 13.02 3.99 6.70
N ARG A 68 13.90 4.99 6.88
CA ARG A 68 15.28 4.78 7.37
C ARG A 68 15.36 4.06 8.72
N ARG A 69 14.33 4.22 9.56
CA ARG A 69 14.24 3.56 10.89
C ARG A 69 13.85 2.09 10.84
N LEU A 70 13.44 1.56 9.69
CA LEU A 70 12.99 0.17 9.56
C LEU A 70 14.13 -0.75 9.14
N LYS A 71 14.26 -1.90 9.81
CA LYS A 71 15.23 -2.95 9.44
C LYS A 71 15.04 -3.43 8.00
N MET A 72 13.78 -3.58 7.59
CA MET A 72 13.38 -3.77 6.20
C MET A 72 13.00 -2.39 5.65
N ARG A 73 13.77 -1.93 4.66
CA ARG A 73 13.88 -0.51 4.29
C ARG A 73 12.58 0.12 3.80
N TYR A 74 11.64 -0.67 3.31
CA TYR A 74 10.42 -0.17 2.69
C TYR A 74 9.17 -0.71 3.37
N ILE A 75 8.11 0.08 3.33
CA ILE A 75 6.74 -0.43 3.40
C ILE A 75 6.22 -0.51 1.96
N CYS A 76 5.64 -1.66 1.63
CA CYS A 76 4.95 -1.88 0.37
C CYS A 76 3.45 -2.04 0.63
N VAL A 77 2.62 -1.26 -0.05
CA VAL A 77 1.16 -1.35 0.01
C VAL A 77 0.63 -1.76 -1.35
N LEU A 78 -0.13 -2.86 -1.39
CA LEU A 78 -0.79 -3.37 -2.59
C LEU A 78 -2.24 -2.91 -2.58
N THR A 79 -2.66 -2.25 -3.66
CA THR A 79 -4.05 -1.85 -3.84
C THR A 79 -4.61 -2.43 -5.12
N LYS A 80 -5.88 -2.82 -5.12
CA LYS A 80 -6.64 -3.08 -6.35
C LYS A 80 -7.51 -1.88 -6.65
N ARG A 81 -7.54 -1.47 -7.92
CA ARG A 81 -8.40 -0.39 -8.39
C ARG A 81 -9.63 -0.92 -9.11
N LEU A 82 -10.74 -0.24 -8.87
CA LEU A 82 -12.01 -0.39 -9.57
C LEU A 82 -12.50 1.02 -9.88
N ASN A 83 -12.27 1.49 -11.11
CA ASN A 83 -12.60 2.85 -11.55
C ASN A 83 -11.87 3.93 -10.71
N SER A 84 -12.63 4.86 -10.11
CA SER A 84 -12.14 5.97 -9.27
C SER A 84 -11.86 5.57 -7.81
N GLU A 85 -12.13 4.32 -7.44
CA GLU A 85 -11.93 3.80 -6.09
C GLU A 85 -10.93 2.62 -6.09
N GLY A 86 -10.38 2.34 -4.93
CA GLY A 86 -9.57 1.16 -4.71
C GLY A 86 -9.58 0.71 -3.26
N PHE A 87 -9.02 -0.47 -3.05
CA PHE A 87 -8.92 -1.06 -1.73
C PHE A 87 -7.57 -1.74 -1.53
N ILE A 88 -7.14 -1.82 -0.28
CA ILE A 88 -5.90 -2.51 0.09
C ILE A 88 -6.10 -4.02 -0.05
N ILE A 89 -5.20 -4.70 -0.76
CA ILE A 89 -5.13 -6.16 -0.89
C ILE A 89 -4.19 -6.74 0.18
N SER A 90 -3.08 -6.04 0.42
CA SER A 90 -2.08 -6.40 1.42
C SER A 90 -1.13 -5.22 1.68
N ALA A 91 -0.42 -5.25 2.81
CA ALA A 91 0.73 -4.42 3.06
C ALA A 91 1.80 -5.26 3.75
N TYR A 92 3.08 -4.99 3.52
CA TYR A 92 4.19 -5.71 4.17
C TYR A 92 5.48 -4.87 4.16
N LEU A 93 6.40 -5.24 5.04
CA LEU A 93 7.77 -4.71 5.00
C LEU A 93 8.56 -5.38 3.89
N ALA A 94 9.30 -4.59 3.11
CA ALA A 94 10.14 -5.07 2.03
C ALA A 94 11.60 -4.62 2.20
N ASP A 95 12.53 -5.51 1.86
CA ASP A 95 13.96 -5.24 1.79
C ASP A 95 14.36 -4.54 0.48
N LYS A 96 13.60 -4.81 -0.60
CA LYS A 96 13.79 -4.28 -1.95
C LYS A 96 12.47 -4.01 -2.66
N ILE A 97 12.51 -3.09 -3.63
CA ILE A 97 11.39 -2.81 -4.53
C ILE A 97 11.31 -3.93 -5.59
N LYS A 98 10.12 -4.54 -5.77
CA LYS A 98 9.93 -5.61 -6.77
C LYS A 98 10.05 -5.09 -8.20
N LYS A 99 10.81 -5.78 -9.07
CA LYS A 99 10.89 -5.47 -10.51
C LYS A 99 9.50 -5.40 -11.15
N GLY A 100 9.21 -4.34 -11.91
CA GLY A 100 7.89 -4.04 -12.45
C GLY A 100 7.90 -2.78 -13.31
N ASN A 101 6.75 -2.44 -13.89
CA ASN A 101 6.59 -1.20 -14.64
C ASN A 101 6.38 -0.06 -13.64
N ILE A 102 7.34 0.87 -13.61
CA ILE A 102 7.23 2.11 -12.83
C ILE A 102 6.25 3.01 -13.55
N ILE A 103 5.25 3.50 -12.83
CA ILE A 103 4.25 4.43 -13.37
C ILE A 103 4.32 5.80 -12.72
N TRP A 104 4.92 5.88 -11.53
CA TRP A 104 5.16 7.13 -10.83
C TRP A 104 6.39 6.97 -9.96
N GLN A 105 7.19 8.01 -9.90
CA GLN A 105 8.35 8.10 -9.03
C GLN A 105 8.48 9.53 -8.54
N LYS A 106 8.74 9.68 -7.24
CA LYS A 106 8.96 10.99 -6.64
C LYS A 106 10.22 11.59 -7.24
N LYS A 107 10.10 12.79 -7.81
CA LYS A 107 11.27 13.55 -8.26
C LYS A 107 11.98 14.08 -7.02
N SER A 108 13.30 13.92 -7.01
CA SER A 108 14.20 14.47 -6.00
C SER A 108 14.29 15.99 -6.10
#